data_AF-K1TRN0-F1
#
_entry.id   AF-K1TRN0-F1
#
_cell.length_a   1.000
_cell.length_b   1.000
_cell.length_c   1.000
_cell.angle_alpha   90.00
_cell.angle_beta   90.00
_cell.angle_gamma   90.00
#
_symmetry.space_group_name_H-M   'P 1'
#
loop_
_entity.id
_entity.type
_entity.pdbx_description
1 polymer ?
#
loop_
_entity_poly.entity_id
_entity_poly.type
_entity_poly.pdbx_seq_one_letter_code
_entity_poly.pdbx_strand_id
1 'polypeptide(L)'
;MRKNMAKIVNKYPVGIQTFEDIREKGYLYIDKTKYIVDFREKGMKYVFLSRPRRFGKSLFASTLQAYFEGRKELFEGLAIADYEKDWVKHPVFHFDLSGAKHMSIEQLERYLADMLEEQETI
;
A
#
# COMPACT_ATOMS: atom_id res chain seq x y z
N MET A 1 24.61 38.87 8.90
CA MET A 1 24.28 37.50 9.40
C MET A 1 22.96 37.04 8.77
N ARG A 2 23.00 36.14 7.79
CA ARG A 2 21.77 35.51 7.28
C ARG A 2 21.37 34.41 8.27
N LYS A 3 20.21 34.54 8.92
CA LYS A 3 19.60 33.42 9.66
C LYS A 3 19.30 32.32 8.63
N ASN A 4 20.07 31.23 8.67
CA ASN A 4 19.70 29.99 8.01
C ASN A 4 18.42 29.49 8.69
N MET A 5 17.27 29.85 8.13
CA MET A 5 15.99 29.28 8.53
C MET A 5 16.05 27.81 8.13
N ALA A 6 16.03 26.89 9.10
CA ALA A 6 15.90 25.48 8.82
C ALA A 6 14.61 25.29 8.02
N LYS A 7 14.74 24.91 6.75
CA LYS A 7 13.58 24.58 5.91
C LYS A 7 12.87 23.43 6.61
N ILE A 8 11.58 23.56 6.91
CA ILE A 8 10.81 22.43 7.44
C ILE A 8 10.65 21.45 6.26
N VAL A 9 11.44 20.37 6.24
CA VAL A 9 11.67 19.53 5.05
C VAL A 9 10.78 18.27 4.98
N ASN A 10 9.74 18.15 5.79
CA ASN A 10 8.87 16.97 5.71
C ASN A 10 7.68 17.26 4.79
N LYS A 11 7.73 16.71 3.56
CA LYS A 11 6.57 16.68 2.66
C LYS A 11 5.51 15.75 3.25
N TYR A 12 4.40 16.31 3.74
CA TYR A 12 3.29 15.49 4.25
C TYR A 12 2.44 14.94 3.09
N PRO A 13 2.09 13.64 3.08
CA PRO A 13 1.32 13.01 2.01
C PRO A 13 -0.17 13.31 2.13
N VAL A 14 -0.56 14.59 2.01
CA VAL A 14 -1.97 14.99 2.12
C VAL A 14 -2.72 14.55 0.87
N GLY A 15 -3.67 13.62 1.03
CA GLY A 15 -4.49 13.11 -0.07
C GLY A 15 -3.83 12.02 -0.92
N ILE A 16 -2.56 11.68 -0.66
CA ILE A 16 -1.84 10.60 -1.34
C ILE A 16 -2.13 9.29 -0.60
N GLN A 17 -2.54 8.27 -1.34
CA GLN A 17 -2.93 6.97 -0.79
C GLN A 17 -2.13 5.80 -1.35
N THR A 18 -1.21 6.08 -2.27
CA THR A 18 -0.34 5.15 -2.96
C THR A 18 1.01 5.09 -2.26
N PHE A 19 1.46 3.88 -1.92
CA PHE A 19 2.73 3.69 -1.23
C PHE A 19 3.91 4.09 -2.12
N GLU A 20 3.91 3.69 -3.40
CA GLU A 20 4.90 4.07 -4.40
C GLU A 20 5.14 5.58 -4.46
N ASP A 21 4.08 6.37 -4.67
CA ASP A 21 4.17 7.83 -4.75
C ASP A 21 4.81 8.44 -3.51
N ILE A 22 4.47 7.91 -2.33
CA ILE A 22 5.04 8.39 -1.07
C ILE A 22 6.55 8.14 -1.03
N ARG A 23 6.99 6.96 -1.46
CA ARG A 23 8.39 6.54 -1.42
C ARG A 23 9.22 7.26 -2.48
N GLU A 24 8.78 7.27 -3.74
CA GLU A 24 9.51 7.86 -4.86
C GLU A 24 9.60 9.39 -4.78
N LYS A 25 8.52 10.07 -4.33
CA LYS A 25 8.48 11.54 -4.27
C LYS A 25 9.00 12.10 -2.95
N GLY A 26 9.49 11.24 -2.05
CA GLY A 26 10.10 11.60 -0.77
C GLY A 26 9.12 12.21 0.22
N TYR A 27 7.90 11.69 0.31
CA TYR A 27 6.94 12.10 1.34
C TYR A 27 7.23 11.39 2.68
N LEU A 28 6.80 12.02 3.76
CA LEU A 28 6.83 11.41 5.09
C LEU A 28 5.95 10.15 5.09
N TYR A 29 6.59 9.00 5.27
CA TYR A 29 5.93 7.71 5.48
C TYR A 29 6.06 7.29 6.93
N ILE A 30 4.95 6.90 7.56
CA ILE A 30 4.97 6.29 8.88
C ILE A 30 5.09 4.78 8.68
N ASP A 31 6.27 4.25 8.98
CA ASP A 31 6.57 2.85 8.72
C ASP A 31 5.72 1.91 9.58
N LYS A 32 4.93 1.07 8.91
CA LYS A 32 4.10 0.02 9.48
C LYS A 32 4.48 -1.37 8.94
N THR A 33 5.58 -1.48 8.21
CA THR A 33 5.96 -2.70 7.49
C THR A 33 6.37 -3.83 8.44
N LYS A 34 6.75 -3.52 9.69
CA LYS A 34 6.91 -4.52 10.75
C LYS A 34 5.66 -5.38 10.97
N TYR A 35 4.46 -4.83 10.75
CA TYR A 35 3.25 -5.65 10.87
C TYR A 35 3.21 -6.79 9.86
N ILE A 36 3.77 -6.61 8.66
CA ILE A 36 3.83 -7.66 7.64
C ILE A 36 4.70 -8.83 8.13
N VAL A 37 5.84 -8.51 8.78
CA VAL A 37 6.72 -9.50 9.43
C VAL A 37 5.94 -10.24 10.52
N ASP A 38 5.32 -9.50 11.43
CA ASP A 38 4.54 -10.06 12.53
C ASP A 38 3.41 -10.98 12.02
N PHE A 39 2.73 -10.64 10.91
CA PHE A 39 1.67 -11.47 10.33
C PHE A 39 2.20 -12.82 9.87
N ARG A 40 3.38 -12.83 9.23
CA ARG A 40 4.03 -14.06 8.73
C ARG A 40 4.56 -14.91 9.87
N GLU A 41 5.33 -14.32 10.78
CA GLU A 41 5.96 -15.05 11.89
C GLU A 41 4.95 -15.62 12.87
N LYS A 42 3.88 -14.87 13.18
CA LYS A 42 2.85 -15.29 14.14
C LYS A 42 1.77 -16.17 13.49
N GLY A 43 1.86 -16.45 12.19
CA GLY A 43 0.87 -17.25 11.47
C GLY A 43 -0.54 -16.69 11.57
N MET A 44 -0.69 -15.36 11.52
CA MET A 44 -1.99 -14.72 11.73
C MET A 44 -2.95 -15.07 10.59
N LYS A 45 -4.02 -15.82 10.91
CA LYS A 45 -5.02 -16.24 9.91
C LYS A 45 -5.98 -15.12 9.51
N TYR A 46 -6.32 -14.24 10.44
CA TYR A 46 -7.27 -13.15 10.22
C TYR A 46 -6.70 -11.84 10.77
N VAL A 47 -6.56 -10.84 9.91
CA VAL A 47 -6.08 -9.50 10.26
C VAL A 47 -7.20 -8.50 10.03
N PHE A 48 -7.65 -7.85 11.10
CA PHE A 48 -8.66 -6.79 11.02
C PHE A 48 -8.01 -5.42 11.19
N LEU A 49 -8.06 -4.61 10.13
CA LEU A 49 -7.63 -3.22 10.17
C LEU A 49 -8.81 -2.33 10.60
N SER A 50 -8.77 -1.81 11.82
CA SER A 50 -9.88 -1.06 12.42
C SER A 50 -10.29 0.18 11.61
N ARG A 51 -11.57 0.59 11.76
CA ARG A 51 -12.27 1.57 10.91
C ARG A 51 -12.19 3.07 11.33
N PRO A 52 -11.17 3.62 12.01
CA PRO A 52 -11.02 5.08 12.05
C PRO A 52 -10.82 5.65 10.64
N ARG A 53 -11.52 6.73 10.30
CA ARG A 53 -11.35 7.43 9.02
C ARG A 53 -9.94 8.02 8.96
N ARG A 54 -9.30 7.98 7.78
CA ARG A 54 -7.92 8.47 7.52
C ARG A 54 -6.79 7.77 8.29
N PHE A 55 -7.01 6.54 8.76
CA PHE A 55 -5.98 5.77 9.49
C PHE A 55 -4.92 5.08 8.61
N GLY A 56 -4.94 5.34 7.30
CA GLY A 56 -3.97 4.78 6.35
C GLY A 56 -4.26 3.34 5.91
N LYS A 57 -5.53 2.92 5.85
CA LYS A 57 -5.91 1.57 5.37
C LYS A 57 -5.58 1.37 3.89
N SER A 58 -6.03 2.28 3.03
CA SER A 58 -5.70 2.22 1.59
C SER A 58 -4.20 2.28 1.35
N LEU A 59 -3.50 3.15 2.09
CA LEU A 59 -2.05 3.21 2.04
C LEU A 59 -1.40 1.88 2.42
N PHE A 60 -1.85 1.23 3.50
CA PHE A 60 -1.31 -0.07 3.89
C PHE A 60 -1.65 -1.18 2.89
N ALA A 61 -2.83 -1.15 2.27
CA ALA A 61 -3.16 -2.07 1.17
C ALA A 61 -2.23 -1.88 -0.03
N SER A 62 -1.96 -0.63 -0.43
CA SER A 62 -0.97 -0.32 -1.47
C SER A 62 0.46 -0.73 -1.06
N THR A 63 0.82 -0.64 0.23
CA THR A 63 2.10 -1.17 0.73
C THR A 63 2.16 -2.69 0.60
N LEU A 64 1.09 -3.42 0.92
CA LEU A 64 1.03 -4.88 0.76
C LEU A 64 1.14 -5.26 -0.72
N GLN A 65 0.46 -4.54 -1.61
CA GLN A 65 0.58 -4.74 -3.05
C GLN A 65 2.05 -4.64 -3.50
N ALA A 66 2.71 -3.51 -3.22
CA ALA A 66 4.11 -3.31 -3.59
C ALA A 66 5.05 -4.38 -2.99
N TYR A 67 4.74 -4.86 -1.78
CA TYR A 67 5.49 -5.92 -1.14
C TYR A 67 5.36 -7.26 -1.89
N PHE A 68 4.14 -7.68 -2.20
CA PHE A 68 3.90 -8.95 -2.91
C PHE A 68 4.31 -8.90 -4.38
N GLU A 69 4.29 -7.73 -5.02
CA GLU A 69 4.89 -7.51 -6.35
C GLU A 69 6.43 -7.54 -6.34
N GLY A 70 7.04 -7.61 -5.15
CA GLY A 70 8.50 -7.69 -4.96
C GLY A 70 9.25 -6.39 -5.30
N ARG A 71 8.61 -5.23 -5.10
CA ARG A 71 9.18 -3.89 -5.35
C ARG A 71 10.15 -3.45 -4.26
N LYS A 72 11.24 -4.20 -4.12
CA LYS A 72 12.26 -4.07 -3.05
C LYS A 72 12.74 -2.63 -2.82
N GLU A 73 12.97 -1.89 -3.89
CA GLU A 73 13.46 -0.52 -3.88
C GLU A 73 12.59 0.42 -3.05
N LEU A 74 11.26 0.20 -3.04
CA LEU A 74 10.33 1.02 -2.27
C LEU A 74 10.46 0.81 -0.76
N PHE A 75 11.08 -0.30 -0.32
CA PHE A 75 11.19 -0.66 1.09
C PHE A 75 12.54 -0.34 1.72
N GLU A 76 13.46 0.28 0.99
CA GLU A 76 14.77 0.66 1.53
C GLU A 76 14.62 1.55 2.78
N GLY A 77 15.28 1.15 3.87
CA GLY A 77 15.20 1.84 5.16
C GLY A 77 13.88 1.66 5.93
N LEU A 78 13.01 0.74 5.52
CA LEU A 78 11.83 0.33 6.28
C LEU A 78 12.11 -0.98 7.03
N ALA A 79 11.40 -1.20 8.14
CA ALA A 79 11.59 -2.33 9.02
C ALA A 79 11.58 -3.68 8.30
N ILE A 80 10.69 -3.90 7.32
CA ILE A 80 10.60 -5.17 6.60
C ILE A 80 11.86 -5.51 5.77
N ALA A 81 12.66 -4.52 5.35
CA ALA A 81 13.86 -4.78 4.55
C ALA A 81 14.94 -5.53 5.35
N ASP A 82 14.91 -5.44 6.67
CA ASP A 82 15.82 -6.20 7.54
C ASP A 82 15.44 -7.67 7.62
N TYR A 83 14.16 -8.01 7.37
CA TYR A 83 13.62 -9.37 7.49
C TYR A 83 13.45 -10.07 6.14
N GLU A 84 12.99 -9.36 5.10
CA GLU A 84 12.75 -9.92 3.77
C GLU A 84 14.05 -10.00 2.96
N LYS A 85 14.44 -11.21 2.57
CA LYS A 85 15.68 -11.48 1.81
C LYS A 85 15.41 -11.88 0.37
N ASP A 86 14.33 -12.60 0.11
CA ASP A 86 14.09 -13.25 -1.17
C ASP A 86 13.28 -12.36 -2.12
N TRP A 87 12.44 -11.47 -1.58
CA TRP A 87 11.62 -10.53 -2.38
C TRP A 87 10.88 -11.24 -3.52
N VAL A 88 10.27 -12.39 -3.17
CA VAL A 88 9.54 -13.22 -4.11
C VAL A 88 8.40 -12.41 -4.73
N LYS A 89 8.32 -12.47 -6.06
CA LYS A 89 7.27 -11.79 -6.82
C LYS A 89 6.04 -12.67 -6.95
N HIS A 90 4.90 -12.09 -6.67
CA HIS A 90 3.58 -12.69 -6.82
C HIS A 90 2.72 -11.80 -7.71
N PRO A 91 1.84 -12.39 -8.54
CA PRO A 91 0.76 -11.62 -9.15
C PRO A 91 -0.17 -11.09 -8.06
N VAL A 92 -0.50 -9.80 -8.12
CA VAL A 92 -1.37 -9.15 -7.14
C VAL A 92 -2.60 -8.59 -7.85
N PHE A 93 -3.77 -9.08 -7.48
CA PHE A 93 -5.04 -8.54 -7.93
C PHE A 93 -5.58 -7.57 -6.89
N HIS A 94 -5.73 -6.29 -7.26
CA HIS A 94 -6.26 -5.25 -6.39
C HIS A 94 -7.67 -4.84 -6.83
N PHE A 95 -8.68 -5.23 -6.06
CA PHE A 95 -10.07 -4.88 -6.31
C PHE A 95 -10.51 -3.68 -5.46
N ASP A 96 -10.82 -2.55 -6.09
CA ASP A 96 -11.43 -1.40 -5.42
C ASP A 96 -12.95 -1.41 -5.56
N LEU A 97 -13.66 -1.85 -4.52
CA LEU A 97 -15.12 -1.88 -4.51
C LEU A 97 -15.77 -0.59 -3.98
N SER A 98 -15.01 0.51 -3.85
CA SER A 98 -15.54 1.77 -3.32
C SER A 98 -16.67 2.35 -4.19
N GLY A 99 -16.67 2.08 -5.49
CA GLY A 99 -17.70 2.48 -6.45
C GLY A 99 -18.94 1.57 -6.51
N ALA A 100 -18.91 0.38 -5.89
CA ALA A 100 -19.92 -0.66 -6.11
C ALA A 100 -21.23 -0.50 -5.30
N LYS A 101 -21.36 0.55 -4.47
CA LYS A 101 -22.41 0.69 -3.44
C LYS A 101 -23.87 0.64 -3.94
N HIS A 102 -24.11 0.87 -5.23
CA HIS A 102 -25.45 0.94 -5.81
C HIS A 102 -25.56 0.18 -7.14
N MET A 103 -24.68 -0.79 -7.36
CA MET A 103 -24.71 -1.63 -8.55
C MET A 103 -25.73 -2.76 -8.39
N SER A 104 -26.47 -3.07 -9.46
CA SER A 104 -27.16 -4.35 -9.60
C SER A 104 -26.14 -5.50 -9.67
N ILE A 105 -26.61 -6.74 -9.55
CA ILE A 105 -25.74 -7.92 -9.67
C ILE A 105 -25.03 -7.92 -11.02
N GLU A 106 -25.75 -7.67 -12.11
CA GLU A 106 -25.22 -7.64 -13.47
C GLU A 106 -24.24 -6.47 -13.69
N GLN A 107 -24.40 -5.36 -12.96
CA GLN A 107 -23.45 -4.25 -12.98
C GLN A 107 -22.18 -4.61 -12.21
N LEU A 108 -22.31 -5.28 -11.07
CA LEU A 108 -21.16 -5.74 -10.28
C LEU A 108 -20.36 -6.82 -11.02
N GLU A 109 -21.02 -7.77 -11.67
CA GLU A 109 -20.36 -8.81 -12.47
C GLU A 109 -19.50 -8.20 -13.59
N ARG A 110 -20.06 -7.24 -14.33
CA ARG A 110 -19.30 -6.50 -15.35
C ARG A 110 -18.15 -5.71 -14.74
N TYR A 111 -18.41 -5.00 -13.64
CA TYR A 111 -17.38 -4.21 -12.96
C TYR A 111 -16.19 -5.05 -12.51
N LEU A 112 -16.45 -6.26 -11.99
CA LEU A 112 -15.40 -7.21 -11.62
C LEU A 112 -14.70 -7.83 -12.83
N ALA A 113 -15.44 -8.13 -13.90
CA ALA A 113 -14.87 -8.64 -15.14
C ALA A 113 -13.91 -7.62 -15.78
N ASP A 114 -14.30 -6.35 -15.86
CA ASP A 114 -13.48 -5.26 -16.38
C ASP A 114 -12.17 -5.12 -15.58
N MET A 115 -12.24 -5.22 -14.24
CA MET A 115 -11.05 -5.22 -13.37
C MET A 115 -10.10 -6.39 -13.62
N LEU A 116 -10.62 -7.55 -14.01
CA LEU A 116 -9.83 -8.75 -14.27
C LEU A 116 -9.18 -8.68 -15.66
N GLU A 117 -9.91 -8.19 -16.67
CA GLU A 117 -9.41 -8.07 -18.04
C GLU A 117 -8.16 -7.19 -18.12
N GLU A 118 -8.13 -6.08 -17.35
CA GLU A 118 -6.94 -5.23 -17.20
C GLU A 118 -5.70 -5.98 -16.66
N GLN A 119 -5.90 -7.06 -15.91
CA GLN A 119 -4.83 -7.84 -15.28
C GLN A 119 -4.43 -9.07 -16.13
N GLU A 120 -5.28 -9.53 -17.04
CA GLU A 120 -4.98 -10.62 -17.98
C GLU A 120 -4.06 -10.19 -19.14
N THR A 121 -3.90 -8.87 -19.33
CA THR A 121 -3.08 -8.32 -20.42
C THR A 121 -1.58 -8.14 -20.06
N ILE A 122 -1.18 -8.52 -18.85
CA ILE A 122 0.19 -8.38 -18.28
C ILE A 122 0.87 -9.76 -18.23
#